data_AF-A0AAJ1GKR7-F1
#
_entry.id   AF-A0AAJ1GKR7-F1
#
_cell.length_a   1.000
_cell.length_b   1.000
_cell.length_c   1.000
_cell.angle_alpha   90.00
_cell.angle_beta   90.00
_cell.angle_gamma   90.00
#
_symmetry.space_group_name_H-M   'P 1'
#
loop_
_entity.id
_entity.type
_entity.pdbx_description
1 polymer ?
#
loop_
_entity_poly.entity_id
_entity_poly.type
_entity_poly.pdbx_seq_one_letter_code
_entity_poly.pdbx_strand_id
1 'polypeptide(L)'
;MQPPFICHTCKKRITRKKDLITTTWYFRFYVFHSDCFKRQQVFISRFIPVNTLINFFLIIYGLIVGSILMNVEPSIIWLVFLLPILYRFLSYYYVERFFSK
;
A
#
# COMPACT_ATOMS: atom_id res chain seq x y z
N MET A 1 1.71 -23.48 -1.14
CA MET A 1 0.45 -23.18 -1.85
C MET A 1 0.36 -21.67 -2.01
N GLN A 2 0.21 -21.14 -3.23
CA GLN A 2 -0.01 -19.70 -3.41
C GLN A 2 -1.41 -19.36 -2.89
N PRO A 3 -1.58 -18.44 -1.94
CA PRO A 3 -2.90 -18.06 -1.48
C PRO A 3 -3.69 -17.51 -2.69
N PRO A 4 -4.98 -17.87 -2.85
CA PRO A 4 -5.78 -17.26 -3.89
C PRO A 4 -5.98 -15.79 -3.53
N PHE A 5 -5.30 -14.89 -4.25
CA PHE A 5 -5.54 -13.46 -4.14
C PHE A 5 -6.93 -13.15 -4.69
N ILE A 6 -7.90 -13.04 -3.79
CA ILE A 6 -9.30 -12.82 -4.11
C ILE A 6 -9.62 -11.35 -3.87
N CYS A 7 -10.12 -10.68 -4.90
CA CYS A 7 -10.54 -9.29 -4.79
C CYS A 7 -11.63 -9.14 -3.73
N HIS A 8 -11.45 -8.18 -2.82
CA HIS A 8 -12.37 -8.01 -1.70
C HIS A 8 -13.78 -7.58 -2.15
N THR A 9 -13.90 -6.83 -3.25
CA THR A 9 -15.18 -6.36 -3.82
C THR A 9 -15.90 -7.43 -4.64
N CYS A 10 -15.26 -7.96 -5.69
CA CYS A 10 -15.93 -8.84 -6.65
C CYS A 10 -15.81 -10.33 -6.31
N LYS A 11 -15.03 -10.69 -5.28
CA LYS A 11 -14.75 -12.07 -4.85
C LYS A 11 -14.14 -12.98 -5.94
N LYS A 12 -13.71 -12.41 -7.06
CA LYS A 12 -13.00 -13.13 -8.13
C LYS A 12 -11.49 -13.14 -7.86
N ARG A 13 -10.81 -14.15 -8.40
CA ARG A 13 -9.36 -14.27 -8.33
C ARG A 13 -8.67 -13.18 -9.17
N ILE A 14 -7.58 -12.64 -8.64
CA ILE A 14 -6.65 -11.77 -9.35
C ILE A 14 -5.57 -12.67 -9.95
N THR A 15 -5.42 -12.65 -11.27
CA THR A 15 -4.46 -13.50 -12.00
C THR A 15 -3.26 -12.72 -12.53
N ARG A 16 -3.39 -11.40 -12.74
CA ARG A 16 -2.38 -10.53 -13.32
C ARG A 16 -1.90 -9.49 -12.31
N LYS A 17 -0.58 -9.27 -12.25
CA LYS A 17 0.04 -8.22 -11.42
C LYS A 17 -0.45 -6.82 -11.77
N LYS A 18 -0.69 -6.53 -13.05
CA LYS A 18 -1.13 -5.21 -13.54
C LYS A 18 -2.49 -4.80 -13.00
N ASP A 19 -3.34 -5.79 -12.71
CA ASP A 19 -4.71 -5.56 -12.23
C ASP A 19 -4.78 -5.59 -10.70
N LEU A 20 -3.67 -5.89 -10.01
CA LEU A 20 -3.60 -5.96 -8.57
C LEU A 20 -3.45 -4.56 -7.98
N ILE A 21 -4.36 -4.18 -7.09
CA ILE A 21 -4.20 -3.06 -6.17
C ILE A 21 -4.13 -3.60 -4.75
N THR A 22 -3.03 -3.33 -4.07
CA THR A 22 -2.87 -3.64 -2.64
C THR A 22 -3.14 -2.37 -1.85
N THR A 23 -4.04 -2.48 -0.89
CA THR A 23 -4.40 -1.39 0.01
C THR A 23 -4.13 -1.78 1.44
N THR A 24 -3.83 -0.80 2.27
CA THR A 24 -3.75 -0.96 3.71
C THR A 24 -4.92 -0.26 4.37
N TRP A 25 -5.47 -0.93 5.38
CA TRP A 25 -6.32 -0.30 6.36
C TRP A 25 -5.86 -0.73 7.74
N TYR A 26 -5.32 0.23 8.50
CA TYR A 26 -4.62 0.01 9.78
C TYR A 26 -3.53 -1.08 9.68
N PHE A 27 -3.86 -2.31 10.07
CA PHE A 27 -2.93 -3.45 10.12
C PHE A 27 -3.25 -4.56 9.11
N ARG A 28 -4.30 -4.40 8.31
CA ARG A 28 -4.74 -5.43 7.35
C ARG A 28 -4.49 -4.98 5.91
N PHE A 29 -3.95 -5.91 5.12
CA PHE A 29 -3.84 -5.77 3.69
C PHE A 29 -5.12 -6.27 3.01
N TYR A 30 -5.63 -5.47 2.08
CA TYR A 30 -6.74 -5.84 1.23
C TYR A 30 -6.30 -5.73 -0.22
N VAL A 31 -6.66 -6.75 -1.01
CA VAL A 31 -6.35 -6.80 -2.44
C VAL A 31 -7.61 -6.57 -3.26
N PHE A 32 -7.46 -5.82 -4.34
CA PHE A 32 -8.53 -5.41 -5.23
C PHE A 32 -8.09 -5.54 -6.68
N HIS A 33 -9.04 -5.71 -7.60
CA HIS A 33 -8.80 -5.40 -9.00
C HIS A 33 -8.72 -3.87 -9.19
N SER A 34 -7.87 -3.40 -10.09
CA SER A 34 -7.73 -1.98 -10.44
C SER A 34 -9.08 -1.31 -10.74
N ASP A 35 -9.93 -1.94 -11.54
CA ASP A 35 -11.26 -1.42 -11.88
C ASP A 35 -12.23 -1.43 -10.69
N CYS A 36 -12.16 -2.47 -9.85
CA CYS A 36 -12.97 -2.56 -8.64
C CYS A 36 -12.56 -1.48 -7.63
N PHE A 37 -11.26 -1.23 -7.49
CA PHE A 37 -10.73 -0.20 -6.62
C PHE A 37 -11.14 1.19 -7.08
N LYS A 38 -11.03 1.51 -8.38
CA LYS A 38 -11.47 2.80 -8.93
C LYS A 38 -12.94 3.09 -8.64
N ARG A 39 -13.82 2.10 -8.82
CA ARG A 39 -15.24 2.24 -8.48
C ARG A 39 -15.45 2.44 -6.98
N GLN A 40 -14.74 1.68 -6.15
CA GLN A 40 -14.90 1.75 -4.70
C GLN A 40 -14.29 3.03 -4.10
N GLN A 41 -13.23 3.58 -4.67
CA GLN A 41 -12.58 4.81 -4.22
C GLN A 41 -13.51 6.02 -4.28
N VAL A 42 -14.49 6.02 -5.20
CA VAL A 42 -15.54 7.04 -5.26
C VAL A 42 -16.48 6.98 -4.05
N PHE A 43 -16.68 5.80 -3.47
CA PHE A 43 -17.64 5.56 -2.38
C PHE A 43 -17.01 5.40 -0.99
N ILE A 44 -15.77 4.90 -0.91
CA ILE A 44 -15.10 4.54 0.34
C ILE A 44 -13.62 4.95 0.25
N SER A 45 -13.24 6.06 0.90
CA SER A 45 -11.88 6.63 0.87
C SER A 45 -10.92 6.04 1.91
N ARG A 46 -11.36 5.09 2.74
CA ARG A 46 -10.58 4.61 3.90
C ARG A 46 -9.39 3.71 3.56
N PHE A 47 -9.30 3.26 2.31
CA PHE A 47 -8.24 2.36 1.85
C PHE A 47 -7.11 3.16 1.22
N ILE A 48 -5.90 3.04 1.78
CA ILE A 48 -4.71 3.71 1.24
C ILE A 48 -4.04 2.75 0.25
N PRO A 49 -3.94 3.09 -1.04
CA PRO A 49 -3.33 2.22 -2.04
C PRO A 49 -1.81 2.26 -1.95
N VAL A 50 -1.20 1.14 -1.55
CA VAL A 50 0.23 1.05 -1.22
C VAL A 50 1.11 0.74 -2.43
N ASN A 51 0.56 0.07 -3.44
CA ASN A 51 1.29 -0.30 -4.66
C ASN A 51 1.13 0.70 -5.81
N THR A 52 0.70 1.93 -5.51
CA THR A 52 0.47 2.99 -6.50
C THR A 52 1.52 4.08 -6.45
N LEU A 53 1.54 4.94 -7.47
CA LEU A 53 2.40 6.13 -7.52
C LEU A 53 2.19 7.07 -6.32
N ILE A 54 0.98 7.10 -5.74
CA ILE A 54 0.68 7.89 -4.54
C ILE A 54 1.60 7.49 -3.39
N ASN A 55 1.82 6.19 -3.18
CA ASN A 55 2.70 5.71 -2.13
C ASN A 55 4.16 6.10 -2.38
N PHE A 56 4.60 6.18 -3.64
CA PHE A 56 5.94 6.68 -3.98
C PHE A 56 6.10 8.15 -3.59
N PHE A 57 5.11 8.99 -3.90
CA PHE A 57 5.11 10.40 -3.47
C PHE A 57 5.06 10.53 -1.94
N LEU A 58 4.27 9.70 -1.25
CA LEU A 58 4.21 9.68 0.21
C LEU A 58 5.56 9.29 0.84
N ILE A 59 6.29 8.34 0.23
CA ILE A 59 7.64 7.96 0.68
C ILE A 59 8.60 9.15 0.53
N ILE A 60 8.64 9.80 -0.64
CA ILE A 60 9.52 10.95 -0.86
C ILE A 60 9.21 12.07 0.13
N TYR A 61 7.92 12.42 0.25
CA TYR A 61 7.47 13.43 1.19
C TYR A 61 7.85 13.08 2.63
N GLY A 62 7.63 11.84 3.05
CA GLY A 62 7.98 11.36 4.38
C GLY A 62 9.48 11.39 4.66
N LEU A 63 10.32 11.08 3.67
CA LEU A 63 11.78 11.18 3.80
C LEU A 63 12.23 12.63 3.96
N ILE A 64 11.68 13.57 3.19
CA ILE A 64 12.02 14.99 3.28
C ILE A 64 11.59 15.55 4.64
N VAL A 65 10.32 15.40 4.99
CA VAL A 65 9.76 15.93 6.26
C VAL A 65 10.39 15.23 7.47
N GLY A 66 10.56 13.91 7.41
CA GLY A 66 11.22 13.15 8.47
C GLY A 66 12.66 13.58 8.69
N SER A 67 13.41 13.86 7.63
CA SER A 67 14.79 14.37 7.72
C SER A 67 14.83 15.76 8.35
N ILE A 68 13.92 16.67 7.97
CA ILE A 68 13.83 18.00 8.59
C ILE A 68 13.50 17.86 10.07
N LEU A 69 12.50 17.05 10.41
CA LEU A 69 12.05 16.87 11.80
C LEU A 69 13.14 16.27 12.69
N MET A 70 13.93 15.32 12.17
CA MET A 70 15.08 14.73 12.86
C MET A 70 16.13 15.78 13.27
N ASN A 71 16.27 16.86 12.50
CA ASN A 71 17.22 17.93 12.81
C ASN A 71 16.64 19.04 13.68
N VAL A 72 15.33 19.31 13.58
CA VAL A 72 14.65 20.41 14.29
C VAL A 72 14.25 20.01 15.70
N GLU A 73 13.81 18.77 15.89
CA GLU A 73 13.39 18.26 17.21
C GLU A 73 14.13 16.96 17.55
N PRO A 74 14.69 16.82 18.78
CA PRO A 74 15.27 15.57 19.27
C PRO A 74 14.17 14.56 19.69
N SER A 75 13.02 14.59 19.03
CA SER A 75 11.89 13.71 19.29
C SER A 75 11.96 12.47 18.39
N ILE A 76 11.31 11.38 18.80
CA ILE A 76 11.30 10.11 18.05
C ILE A 76 10.20 10.11 16.96
N ILE A 77 9.44 11.20 16.84
CA ILE A 77 8.25 11.32 15.99
C ILE A 77 8.59 11.08 14.51
N TRP A 78 9.83 11.38 14.08
CA TRP A 78 10.27 11.15 12.71
C TRP A 78 10.20 9.68 12.26
N LEU A 79 10.22 8.71 13.19
CA LEU A 79 10.07 7.28 12.87
C LEU A 79 8.72 6.94 12.21
N VAL A 80 7.66 7.72 12.49
CA VAL A 80 6.33 7.50 11.89
C VAL A 80 6.39 7.66 10.37
N PHE A 81 7.29 8.50 9.85
CA PHE A 81 7.47 8.68 8.41
C PHE A 81 8.13 7.49 7.71
N LEU A 82 8.64 6.50 8.46
CA LEU A 82 9.12 5.23 7.88
C LEU A 82 7.97 4.24 7.60
N LEU A 83 6.77 4.47 8.13
CA LEU A 83 5.62 3.57 7.96
C LEU A 83 5.27 3.33 6.47
N PRO A 84 5.19 4.33 5.57
CA PRO A 84 4.90 4.10 4.16
C PRO A 84 5.92 3.19 3.46
N ILE A 85 7.20 3.27 3.88
CA ILE A 85 8.28 2.41 3.36
C ILE A 85 8.07 0.98 3.84
N LEU A 86 7.79 0.80 5.13
CA LEU A 86 7.49 -0.51 5.73
C LEU A 86 6.28 -1.16 5.05
N TYR A 87 5.17 -0.43 4.91
CA TYR A 87 3.96 -0.95 4.25
C TYR A 87 4.22 -1.32 2.79
N ARG A 88 5.05 -0.57 2.05
CA ARG A 88 5.44 -0.91 0.66
C ARG A 88 6.20 -2.22 0.59
N PHE A 89 7.14 -2.42 1.52
CA PHE A 89 7.92 -3.65 1.62
C PHE A 89 7.03 -4.85 1.96
N LEU A 90 6.14 -4.68 2.94
CA LEU A 90 5.17 -5.71 3.33
C LEU A 90 4.21 -6.07 2.17
N SER A 91 3.68 -5.06 1.45
CA SER A 91 2.85 -5.28 0.25
C SER A 91 3.58 -6.14 -0.79
N TYR A 92 4.86 -5.85 -1.02
CA TYR A 92 5.67 -6.62 -1.96
C TYR A 92 5.87 -8.06 -1.49
N TYR A 93 6.31 -8.24 -0.23
CA TYR A 93 6.65 -9.54 0.32
C TYR A 93 5.45 -10.49 0.41
N TYR A 94 4.31 -10.00 0.91
CA TYR A 94 3.12 -10.83 1.15
C TYR A 94 2.23 -11.00 -0.08
N VAL A 95 2.26 -10.07 -1.05
CA VAL A 95 1.32 -10.09 -2.18
C VAL A 95 2.06 -10.10 -3.50
N GLU A 96 2.78 -9.04 -3.85
CA GLU A 96 3.28 -8.84 -5.23
C GLU A 96 4.34 -9.87 -5.63
N ARG A 97 5.13 -10.40 -4.69
CA ARG A 97 6.14 -11.44 -4.93
C ARG A 97 5.55 -12.67 -5.61
N PHE A 98 4.31 -13.01 -5.32
CA PHE A 98 3.65 -14.21 -5.87
C PHE A 98 3.19 -14.04 -7.33
N PHE A 99 3.13 -12.80 -7.82
CA PHE A 99 2.76 -12.47 -9.20
C PHE A 99 3.96 -12.16 -10.10
N SER A 100 5.18 -12.13 -9.54
CA SER A 100 6.39 -11.73 -10.26
C SER A 100 7.17 -12.91 -10.84
N LYS A 101 6.46 -13.97 -11.27
CA LYS A 101 7.04 -15.11 -12.00
C LYS A 101 7.13 -14.83 -13.49
#